data_AF-A0A7Y5IXY6-F1
#
_entry.id   AF-A0A7Y5IXY6-F1
#
_cell.length_a   1.000
_cell.length_b   1.000
_cell.length_c   1.000
_cell.angle_alpha   90.00
_cell.angle_beta   90.00
_cell.angle_gamma   90.00
#
_symmetry.space_group_name_H-M   'P 1'
#
loop_
_entity.id
_entity.type
_entity.pdbx_description
1 polymer ?
#
loop_
_entity_poly.entity_id
_entity_poly.type
_entity_poly.pdbx_seq_one_letter_code
_entity_poly.pdbx_strand_id
1 'polypeptide(L)'
;MHRAFISTTISVCMLYALSVGASGQVTPEVKTGSVDCVLNGLAISLDRETGGVTHLQYEGVETFLKASKERAGLLDLAFPIPEFEPLRLATRFSTGASVEISGQSVVIAWEKLGSSRAFALPGSVSATVEVRAATDGRSVILTANIHNRSSLPIRQVMFPDLAGLVPFAGADGTVFRTAGSVLRPFRDLQTSDLDRFYATNA
;
A
#
# COMPACT_ATOMS: atom_id res chain seq x y z
N MET A 1 21.66 26.54 -12.04
CA MET A 1 20.29 25.99 -12.12
C MET A 1 20.00 25.21 -10.84
N HIS A 2 19.27 25.80 -9.89
CA HIS A 2 18.77 25.06 -8.71
C HIS A 2 17.48 24.34 -9.11
N ARG A 3 17.49 23.00 -9.18
CA ARG A 3 16.26 22.22 -9.28
C ARG A 3 15.63 22.16 -7.89
N ALA A 4 14.42 22.71 -7.75
CA ALA A 4 13.65 22.61 -6.54
C ALA A 4 13.32 21.13 -6.28
N PHE A 5 13.80 20.59 -5.16
CA PHE A 5 13.39 19.27 -4.67
C PHE A 5 12.00 19.41 -4.04
N ILE A 6 10.99 18.83 -4.66
CA ILE A 6 9.67 18.70 -4.05
C ILE A 6 9.67 17.36 -3.33
N SER A 7 9.80 17.42 -2.00
CA SER A 7 9.53 16.28 -1.11
C SER A 7 8.08 16.41 -0.65
N THR A 8 7.28 15.39 -0.96
CA THR A 8 5.89 15.30 -0.49
C THR A 8 5.83 14.17 0.53
N THR A 9 5.46 14.51 1.76
CA THR A 9 5.17 13.55 2.83
C THR A 9 3.67 13.35 2.93
N ILE A 10 3.21 12.10 2.88
CA ILE A 10 1.81 11.72 3.09
C ILE A 10 1.76 10.78 4.29
N SER A 11 1.04 11.16 5.35
CA SER A 11 0.84 10.31 6.54
C SER A 11 -0.63 9.93 6.66
N VAL A 12 -0.89 8.62 6.81
CA VAL A 12 -2.22 8.05 7.04
C VAL A 12 -2.20 7.30 8.37
N CYS A 13 -3.13 7.64 9.26
CA CYS A 13 -3.34 6.94 10.52
C CYS A 13 -4.52 5.98 10.36
N MET A 14 -4.30 4.68 10.57
CA MET A 14 -5.35 3.67 10.50
C MET A 14 -5.76 3.28 11.92
N LEU A 15 -6.90 3.82 12.38
CA LEU A 15 -7.47 3.56 13.70
C LEU A 15 -8.47 2.41 13.63
N TYR A 16 -8.15 1.26 14.20
CA TYR A 16 -9.11 0.18 14.42
C TYR A 16 -9.58 0.19 15.88
N ALA A 17 -10.89 0.39 16.08
CA ALA A 17 -11.52 0.31 17.39
C ALA A 17 -12.17 -1.06 17.56
N LEU A 18 -11.43 -2.02 18.10
CA LEU A 18 -11.99 -3.27 18.64
C LEU A 18 -11.35 -3.56 19.99
N SER A 19 -12.19 -3.88 20.98
CA SER A 19 -11.78 -4.28 22.32
C SER A 19 -11.80 -5.80 22.42
N VAL A 20 -10.63 -6.47 22.41
CA VAL A 20 -10.50 -7.84 22.91
C VAL A 20 -9.11 -8.01 23.51
N GLY A 21 -9.05 -8.68 24.67
CA GLY A 21 -7.82 -9.02 25.38
C GLY A 21 -7.28 -10.41 25.03
N ALA A 22 -6.11 -10.66 25.61
CA ALA A 22 -5.24 -11.85 25.54
C ALA A 22 -4.19 -11.83 24.42
N SER A 23 -2.95 -12.04 24.86
CA SER A 23 -1.72 -12.02 24.08
C SER A 23 -1.45 -13.43 23.54
N GLY A 24 -1.77 -13.65 22.26
CA GLY A 24 -1.25 -14.77 21.49
C GLY A 24 -0.06 -14.30 20.65
N GLN A 25 1.17 -14.73 20.98
CA GLN A 25 2.31 -14.51 20.09
C GLN A 25 2.16 -15.40 18.86
N VAL A 26 1.80 -14.80 17.73
CA VAL A 26 1.83 -15.47 16.42
C VAL A 26 3.29 -15.54 15.98
N THR A 27 3.84 -16.76 15.91
CA THR A 27 5.17 -17.00 15.34
C THR A 27 5.05 -17.01 13.81
N PRO A 28 5.70 -16.09 13.07
CA PRO A 28 5.61 -16.09 11.62
C PRO A 28 6.37 -17.28 11.02
N GLU A 29 5.72 -18.03 10.13
CA GLU A 29 6.33 -19.04 9.28
C GLU A 29 7.15 -18.33 8.19
N VAL A 30 8.48 -18.53 8.18
CA VAL A 30 9.37 -17.88 7.20
C VAL A 30 9.13 -18.48 5.82
N LYS A 31 8.34 -17.80 4.99
CA LYS A 31 8.21 -18.13 3.56
C LYS A 31 9.35 -17.49 2.79
N THR A 32 10.14 -18.30 2.09
CA THR A 32 11.12 -17.82 1.10
C THR A 32 10.43 -16.87 0.12
N GLY A 33 10.88 -15.61 0.09
CA GLY A 33 10.29 -14.53 -0.72
C GLY A 33 9.41 -13.53 0.05
N SER A 34 9.12 -13.78 1.33
CA SER A 34 8.39 -12.83 2.20
C SER A 34 9.32 -12.15 3.21
N VAL A 35 8.85 -11.00 3.71
CA VAL A 35 9.29 -10.37 4.95
C VAL A 35 8.07 -10.19 5.83
N ASP A 36 8.07 -10.81 7.00
CA ASP A 36 6.92 -10.79 7.92
C ASP A 36 7.27 -9.98 9.18
N CYS A 37 6.31 -9.19 9.66
CA CYS A 37 6.43 -8.47 10.92
C CYS A 37 5.08 -8.32 11.63
N VAL A 38 5.11 -7.96 12.91
CA VAL A 38 3.92 -7.70 13.72
C VAL A 38 4.06 -6.34 14.38
N LEU A 39 3.10 -5.44 14.16
CA LEU A 39 3.05 -4.09 14.73
C LEU A 39 1.69 -3.87 15.39
N ASN A 40 1.66 -3.62 16.71
CA ASN A 40 0.40 -3.47 17.47
C ASN A 40 -0.62 -4.58 17.18
N GLY A 41 -0.19 -5.84 17.10
CA GLY A 41 -1.04 -6.99 16.82
C GLY A 41 -1.43 -7.19 15.35
N LEU A 42 -1.11 -6.24 14.47
CA LEU A 42 -1.26 -6.38 13.02
C LEU A 42 -0.10 -7.20 12.45
N ALA A 43 -0.39 -8.41 11.99
CA ALA A 43 0.53 -9.22 11.21
C ALA A 43 0.56 -8.72 9.76
N ILE A 44 1.75 -8.42 9.27
CA ILE A 44 2.02 -7.86 7.94
C ILE A 44 3.00 -8.79 7.22
N SER A 45 2.64 -9.22 6.02
CA SER A 45 3.58 -9.86 5.09
C SER A 45 3.83 -8.97 3.88
N LEU A 46 5.10 -8.83 3.53
CA LEU A 46 5.59 -8.06 2.40
C LEU A 46 6.29 -8.99 1.42
N ASP A 47 6.04 -8.82 0.13
CA ASP A 47 6.89 -9.44 -0.89
C ASP A 47 8.29 -8.82 -0.84
N ARG A 48 9.32 -9.66 -0.69
CA ARG A 48 10.70 -9.21 -0.46
C ARG A 48 11.29 -8.46 -1.64
N GLU A 49 10.90 -8.80 -2.87
CA GLU A 49 11.48 -8.21 -4.07
C GLU A 49 10.86 -6.85 -4.41
N THR A 50 9.53 -6.79 -4.33
CA THR A 50 8.73 -5.63 -4.75
C THR A 50 8.42 -4.69 -3.58
N GLY A 51 8.48 -5.16 -2.33
CA GLY A 51 8.07 -4.42 -1.15
C GLY A 51 6.55 -4.22 -1.01
N GLY A 52 5.74 -4.86 -1.86
CA GLY A 52 4.28 -4.79 -1.82
C GLY A 52 3.69 -5.59 -0.65
N VAL A 53 2.56 -5.13 -0.11
CA VAL A 53 1.83 -5.85 0.96
C VAL A 53 1.06 -7.02 0.34
N THR A 54 1.40 -8.24 0.74
CA THR A 54 0.75 -9.47 0.26
C THR A 54 -0.29 -9.99 1.24
N HIS A 55 -0.13 -9.69 2.53
CA HIS A 55 -1.02 -10.17 3.58
C HIS A 55 -1.16 -9.14 4.71
N LEU A 56 -2.39 -8.91 5.17
CA LEU A 56 -2.67 -8.25 6.44
C LEU A 56 -3.66 -9.10 7.24
N GLN A 57 -3.33 -9.31 8.50
CA GLN A 57 -4.14 -10.08 9.44
C GLN A 57 -4.06 -9.48 10.83
N TYR A 58 -5.21 -9.47 11.53
CA TYR A 58 -5.30 -9.01 12.90
C TYR A 58 -6.11 -10.02 13.72
N GLU A 59 -5.77 -10.17 14.99
CA GLU A 59 -6.46 -11.11 15.88
C GLU A 59 -7.96 -10.76 16.00
N GLY A 60 -8.83 -11.76 15.80
CA GLY A 60 -10.29 -11.58 15.79
C GLY A 60 -10.89 -11.05 14.48
N VAL A 61 -10.06 -10.59 13.53
CA VAL A 61 -10.50 -10.08 12.21
C VAL A 61 -10.11 -11.03 11.06
N GLU A 62 -9.39 -12.11 11.38
CA GLU A 62 -8.75 -13.01 10.41
C GLU A 62 -7.96 -12.22 9.35
N THR A 63 -7.82 -12.77 8.13
CA THR A 63 -7.14 -12.11 7.02
C THR A 63 -8.08 -11.11 6.36
N PHE A 64 -7.67 -9.85 6.27
CA PHE A 64 -8.45 -8.80 5.60
C PHE A 64 -7.78 -8.21 4.37
N LEU A 65 -6.52 -8.56 4.10
CA LEU A 65 -5.87 -8.33 2.81
C LEU A 65 -5.11 -9.58 2.41
N LYS A 66 -5.34 -10.05 1.18
CA LYS A 66 -4.57 -11.13 0.56
C LYS A 66 -4.35 -10.82 -0.92
N ALA A 67 -3.11 -10.72 -1.34
CA ALA A 67 -2.72 -10.41 -2.71
C ALA A 67 -1.61 -11.35 -3.20
N SER A 68 -1.63 -11.66 -4.50
CA SER A 68 -0.45 -12.23 -5.16
C SER A 68 0.64 -11.15 -5.33
N LYS A 69 1.86 -11.56 -5.62
CA LYS A 69 2.99 -10.64 -5.86
C LYS A 69 2.67 -9.58 -6.93
N GLU A 70 2.02 -9.98 -8.01
CA GLU A 70 1.68 -9.12 -9.16
C GLU A 70 0.61 -8.08 -8.80
N ARG A 71 -0.15 -8.33 -7.73
CA ARG A 71 -1.23 -7.46 -7.24
C ARG A 71 -0.86 -6.70 -5.98
N ALA A 72 0.17 -7.11 -5.26
CA ALA A 72 0.58 -6.55 -3.98
C ALA A 72 0.88 -5.05 -4.10
N GLY A 73 0.04 -4.25 -3.43
CA GLY A 73 0.12 -2.79 -3.44
C GLY A 73 0.76 -2.25 -2.16
N LEU A 74 1.21 -1.00 -2.22
CA LEU A 74 1.45 -0.15 -1.05
C LEU A 74 1.50 1.32 -1.49
N LEU A 75 2.13 1.59 -2.64
CA LEU A 75 2.24 2.90 -3.25
C LEU A 75 2.01 2.80 -4.76
N ASP A 76 1.23 3.73 -5.32
CA ASP A 76 1.05 3.87 -6.77
C ASP A 76 0.96 5.34 -7.18
N LEU A 77 1.73 5.72 -8.20
CA LEU A 77 1.82 7.07 -8.74
C LEU A 77 1.39 7.07 -10.21
N ALA A 78 0.55 8.03 -10.60
CA ALA A 78 0.31 8.30 -12.02
C ALA A 78 1.39 9.27 -12.52
N PHE A 79 2.35 8.76 -13.29
CA PHE A 79 3.40 9.55 -13.90
C PHE A 79 2.87 10.16 -15.22
N PRO A 80 3.05 11.47 -15.42
CA PRO A 80 2.51 12.14 -16.59
C PRO A 80 3.32 11.76 -17.84
N ILE A 81 2.61 11.28 -18.85
CA ILE A 81 3.14 11.03 -20.19
C ILE A 81 2.14 11.57 -21.22
N PRO A 82 2.55 11.86 -22.47
CA PRO A 82 1.65 12.42 -23.48
C PRO A 82 0.49 11.49 -23.88
N GLU A 83 0.64 10.18 -23.70
CA GLU A 83 -0.37 9.19 -24.02
C GLU A 83 -1.57 9.24 -23.06
N PHE A 84 -2.73 8.81 -23.56
CA PHE A 84 -3.99 8.86 -22.82
C PHE A 84 -3.97 8.03 -21.52
N GLU A 85 -3.40 6.83 -21.56
CA GLU A 85 -3.29 5.99 -20.36
C GLU A 85 -2.07 6.40 -19.52
N PRO A 86 -2.25 6.77 -18.24
CA PRO A 86 -1.14 7.18 -17.40
C PRO A 86 -0.14 6.05 -17.20
N LEU A 87 1.15 6.38 -17.25
CA LEU A 87 2.21 5.47 -16.83
C LEU A 87 2.13 5.33 -15.31
N ARG A 88 1.94 4.11 -14.80
CA ARG A 88 1.88 3.86 -13.37
C ARG A 88 3.29 3.57 -12.86
N LEU A 89 3.71 4.23 -11.79
CA LEU A 89 4.90 3.87 -11.02
C LEU A 89 4.44 3.31 -9.68
N ALA A 90 4.60 2.01 -9.47
CA ALA A 90 3.96 1.34 -8.34
C ALA A 90 4.85 0.24 -7.76
N THR A 91 4.56 -0.15 -6.52
CA THR A 91 5.30 -1.20 -5.80
C THR A 91 5.29 -2.52 -6.56
N ARG A 92 4.13 -2.97 -7.06
CA ARG A 92 3.98 -4.20 -7.86
C ARG A 92 4.81 -4.26 -9.14
N PHE A 93 5.24 -3.12 -9.67
CA PHE A 93 6.10 -3.05 -10.86
C PHE A 93 7.58 -2.86 -10.51
N SER A 94 7.88 -2.60 -9.24
CA SER A 94 9.22 -2.32 -8.74
C SER A 94 9.95 -3.60 -8.39
N THR A 95 11.28 -3.58 -8.48
CA THR A 95 12.15 -4.65 -8.01
C THR A 95 13.28 -4.07 -7.17
N GLY A 96 13.93 -4.90 -6.35
CA GLY A 96 15.04 -4.47 -5.51
C GLY A 96 14.63 -3.56 -4.36
N ALA A 97 13.42 -3.75 -3.81
CA ALA A 97 13.03 -3.07 -2.58
C ALA A 97 13.98 -3.44 -1.43
N SER A 98 14.37 -2.45 -0.61
CA SER A 98 14.99 -2.70 0.68
C SER A 98 13.92 -2.71 1.76
N VAL A 99 13.92 -3.71 2.63
CA VAL A 99 12.97 -3.82 3.75
C VAL A 99 13.77 -3.97 5.04
N GLU A 100 13.65 -2.99 5.92
CA GLU A 100 14.33 -2.95 7.21
C GLU A 100 13.30 -2.94 8.34
N ILE A 101 13.39 -3.93 9.22
CA ILE A 101 12.56 -4.01 10.44
C ILE A 101 13.41 -3.55 11.62
N SER A 102 12.91 -2.59 12.38
CA SER A 102 13.55 -2.10 13.60
C SER A 102 12.52 -1.86 14.68
N GLY A 103 12.55 -2.69 15.73
CA GLY A 103 11.69 -2.57 16.90
C GLY A 103 10.20 -2.53 16.56
N GLN A 104 9.64 -1.31 16.54
CA GLN A 104 8.22 -1.03 16.34
C GLN A 104 7.93 -0.37 14.98
N SER A 105 8.84 -0.52 14.01
CA SER A 105 8.69 0.00 12.65
C SER A 105 9.25 -0.95 11.60
N VAL A 106 8.67 -0.89 10.40
CA VAL A 106 9.24 -1.43 9.17
C VAL A 106 9.37 -0.30 8.15
N VAL A 107 10.53 -0.20 7.51
CA VAL A 107 10.83 0.77 6.46
C VAL A 107 11.04 0.02 5.15
N ILE A 108 10.27 0.38 4.13
CA ILE A 108 10.38 -0.14 2.78
C ILE A 108 10.89 0.99 1.87
N ALA A 109 11.98 0.76 1.13
CA ALA A 109 12.60 1.75 0.27
C ALA A 109 12.80 1.25 -1.17
N TRP A 110 12.54 2.13 -2.12
CA TRP A 110 12.80 1.94 -3.55
C TRP A 110 13.67 3.08 -4.07
N GLU A 111 14.90 2.76 -4.49
CA GLU A 111 15.77 3.73 -5.19
C GLU A 111 15.17 4.18 -6.54
N LYS A 112 14.38 3.31 -7.16
CA LYS A 112 13.63 3.61 -8.38
C LYS A 112 12.35 2.78 -8.40
N LEU A 113 11.21 3.45 -8.42
CA LEU A 113 9.92 2.80 -8.66
C LEU A 113 9.87 2.27 -10.09
N GLY A 114 9.40 1.03 -10.25
CA GLY A 114 9.19 0.39 -11.54
C GLY A 114 7.91 0.87 -12.21
N SER A 115 7.89 0.77 -13.53
CA SER A 115 6.81 1.27 -14.38
C SER A 115 5.92 0.14 -14.90
N SER A 116 4.62 0.42 -15.08
CA SER A 116 3.65 -0.56 -15.61
C SER A 116 3.96 -1.11 -16.99
N ARG A 117 4.77 -0.38 -17.76
CA ARG A 117 5.28 -0.77 -19.08
C ARG A 117 6.66 -0.18 -19.31
N ALA A 118 7.37 -0.70 -20.30
CA ALA A 118 8.66 -0.17 -20.71
C ALA A 118 8.51 1.29 -21.17
N PHE A 119 9.21 2.20 -20.49
CA PHE A 119 9.21 3.62 -20.80
C PHE A 119 10.50 4.27 -20.30
N ALA A 120 11.09 5.15 -21.11
CA ALA A 120 12.27 5.91 -20.72
C ALA A 120 11.85 7.14 -19.91
N LEU A 121 11.78 7.01 -18.58
CA LEU A 121 11.43 8.13 -17.71
C LEU A 121 12.48 9.26 -17.81
N PRO A 122 12.07 10.53 -17.91
CA PRO A 122 12.97 11.68 -17.85
C PRO A 122 13.44 11.93 -16.40
N GLY A 123 14.30 11.05 -15.88
CA GLY A 123 14.81 11.05 -14.51
C GLY A 123 14.44 9.78 -13.74
N SER A 124 14.29 9.89 -12.42
CA SER A 124 13.84 8.79 -11.57
C SER A 124 12.86 9.27 -10.50
N VAL A 125 12.06 8.34 -9.99
CA VAL A 125 11.19 8.56 -8.85
C VAL A 125 11.55 7.48 -7.82
N SER A 126 11.99 7.91 -6.65
CA SER A 126 12.30 7.04 -5.52
C SER A 126 11.29 7.27 -4.40
N ALA A 127 11.10 6.28 -3.54
CA ALA A 127 10.15 6.39 -2.45
C ALA A 127 10.58 5.58 -1.22
N THR A 128 10.10 6.01 -0.06
CA THR A 128 10.21 5.27 1.20
C THR A 128 8.84 5.24 1.86
N VAL A 129 8.43 4.08 2.34
CA VAL A 129 7.25 3.91 3.18
C VAL A 129 7.67 3.38 4.54
N GLU A 130 7.31 4.09 5.59
CA GLU A 130 7.43 3.62 6.98
C GLU A 130 6.06 3.16 7.46
N VAL A 131 6.00 1.96 8.02
CA VAL A 131 4.86 1.48 8.81
C VAL A 131 5.35 1.35 10.25
N ARG A 132 4.71 2.07 11.17
CA ARG A 132 5.11 2.12 12.58
C ARG A 132 3.94 1.86 13.50
N ALA A 133 4.18 1.13 14.59
CA ALA A 133 3.22 1.01 15.68
C ALA A 133 2.96 2.37 16.32
N ALA A 134 1.68 2.75 16.46
CA ALA A 134 1.30 3.95 17.20
C ALA A 134 1.44 3.73 18.71
N THR A 135 1.57 4.83 19.46
CA THR A 135 1.71 4.80 20.93
C THR A 135 0.45 4.38 21.68
N ASP A 136 -0.68 4.26 20.98
CA ASP A 136 -1.95 3.79 21.56
C ASP A 136 -2.03 2.26 21.71
N GLY A 137 -1.01 1.53 21.27
CA GLY A 137 -0.92 0.07 21.33
C GLY A 137 -1.89 -0.67 20.40
N ARG A 138 -2.60 0.03 19.50
CA ARG A 138 -3.66 -0.55 18.67
C ARG A 138 -3.56 -0.16 17.20
N SER A 139 -3.06 1.03 16.90
CA SER A 139 -3.03 1.58 15.55
C SER A 139 -1.66 1.39 14.90
N VAL A 140 -1.62 1.40 13.58
CA VAL A 140 -0.38 1.57 12.82
C VAL A 140 -0.45 2.88 12.02
N ILE A 141 0.70 3.53 11.90
CA ILE A 141 0.86 4.77 11.14
C ILE A 141 1.67 4.43 9.90
N LEU A 142 1.14 4.80 8.75
CA LEU A 142 1.81 4.65 7.47
C LEU A 142 2.24 6.03 6.99
N THR A 143 3.52 6.19 6.64
CA THR A 143 4.06 7.43 6.07
C THR A 143 4.80 7.14 4.79
N ALA A 144 4.43 7.79 3.69
CA ALA A 144 5.14 7.75 2.43
C ALA A 144 5.91 9.05 2.19
N ASN A 145 7.18 8.92 1.82
CA ASN A 145 8.02 10.00 1.32
C ASN A 145 8.38 9.70 -0.13
N ILE A 146 8.01 10.61 -1.04
CA ILE A 146 8.26 10.46 -2.47
C ILE A 146 9.27 11.51 -2.90
N HIS A 147 10.31 11.08 -3.61
CA HIS A 147 11.33 11.94 -4.19
C HIS A 147 11.24 11.88 -5.70
N ASN A 148 10.64 12.91 -6.28
CA ASN A 148 10.55 13.07 -7.72
C ASN A 148 11.81 13.78 -8.25
N ARG A 149 12.73 13.03 -8.87
CA ARG A 149 13.92 13.57 -9.54
C ARG A 149 13.71 13.72 -11.05
N SER A 150 12.46 13.57 -11.53
CA SER A 150 12.12 13.83 -12.92
C SER A 150 11.87 15.31 -13.19
N SER A 151 11.82 15.70 -14.46
CA SER A 151 11.42 17.06 -14.86
C SER A 151 9.91 17.28 -14.86
N LEU A 152 9.10 16.24 -14.65
CA LEU A 152 7.64 16.30 -14.76
C LEU A 152 6.98 16.17 -13.38
N PRO A 153 5.95 16.96 -13.06
CA PRO A 153 5.28 16.88 -11.77
C PRO A 153 4.37 15.64 -11.69
N ILE A 154 4.53 14.84 -10.63
CA ILE A 154 3.60 13.75 -10.29
C ILE A 154 2.39 14.35 -9.59
N ARG A 155 1.21 14.20 -10.17
CA ARG A 155 -0.02 14.87 -9.70
C ARG A 155 -0.95 13.97 -8.91
N GLN A 156 -0.85 12.66 -9.10
CA GLN A 156 -1.75 11.71 -8.46
C GLN A 156 -0.91 10.65 -7.74
N VAL A 157 -1.24 10.47 -6.48
CA VAL A 157 -0.63 9.50 -5.58
C VAL A 157 -1.76 8.72 -4.92
N MET A 158 -1.70 7.40 -5.01
CA MET A 158 -2.57 6.50 -4.27
C MET A 158 -1.73 5.87 -3.16
N PHE A 159 -2.04 6.25 -1.92
CA PHE A 159 -1.37 5.76 -0.72
C PHE A 159 -2.33 5.75 0.48
N PRO A 160 -2.38 4.65 1.26
CA PRO A 160 -1.84 3.34 0.90
C PRO A 160 -2.62 2.70 -0.26
N ASP A 161 -1.94 2.01 -1.17
CA ASP A 161 -2.58 1.11 -2.15
C ASP A 161 -2.78 -0.27 -1.51
N LEU A 162 -3.98 -0.51 -0.97
CA LEU A 162 -4.34 -1.77 -0.31
C LEU A 162 -5.06 -2.72 -1.28
N ALA A 163 -4.47 -2.96 -2.45
CA ALA A 163 -4.97 -3.94 -3.39
C ALA A 163 -5.05 -5.35 -2.74
N GLY A 164 -6.19 -6.03 -2.92
CA GLY A 164 -6.43 -7.35 -2.33
C GLY A 164 -7.18 -7.35 -1.00
N LEU A 165 -7.77 -6.21 -0.60
CA LEU A 165 -8.73 -6.17 0.50
C LEU A 165 -9.87 -7.16 0.27
N VAL A 166 -10.25 -7.88 1.33
CA VAL A 166 -11.40 -8.80 1.35
C VAL A 166 -12.45 -8.34 2.35
N PRO A 167 -13.75 -8.67 2.15
CA PRO A 167 -14.81 -8.28 3.06
C PRO A 167 -14.82 -9.16 4.33
N PHE A 168 -13.88 -8.93 5.24
CA PHE A 168 -13.69 -9.75 6.45
C PHE A 168 -14.90 -9.75 7.40
N ALA A 169 -15.72 -8.71 7.38
CA ALA A 169 -16.98 -8.63 8.14
C ALA A 169 -18.22 -8.75 7.22
N GLY A 170 -18.06 -9.38 6.05
CA GLY A 170 -19.05 -9.37 4.97
C GLY A 170 -19.14 -8.03 4.25
N ALA A 171 -19.86 -7.99 3.13
CA ALA A 171 -19.93 -6.80 2.26
C ALA A 171 -20.55 -5.58 2.97
N ASP A 172 -21.53 -5.82 3.85
CA ASP A 172 -22.22 -4.77 4.62
C ASP A 172 -21.49 -4.34 5.89
N GLY A 173 -20.77 -5.27 6.52
CA GLY A 173 -20.07 -5.03 7.78
C GLY A 173 -18.66 -4.46 7.60
N THR A 174 -18.05 -4.66 6.43
CA THR A 174 -16.73 -4.13 6.13
C THR A 174 -16.81 -2.66 5.75
N VAL A 175 -16.34 -1.80 6.65
CA VAL A 175 -16.39 -0.34 6.50
C VAL A 175 -15.00 0.26 6.36
N PHE A 176 -14.86 1.22 5.45
CA PHE A 176 -13.72 2.11 5.38
C PHE A 176 -14.11 3.45 6.01
N ARG A 177 -13.40 3.85 7.06
CA ARG A 177 -13.66 5.08 7.80
C ARG A 177 -12.55 6.09 7.54
N THR A 178 -12.94 7.30 7.19
CA THR A 178 -12.06 8.47 7.10
C THR A 178 -12.48 9.51 8.13
N ALA A 179 -11.75 10.62 8.23
CA ALA A 179 -12.06 11.71 9.16
C ALA A 179 -13.44 12.36 8.95
N GLY A 180 -14.08 12.17 7.78
CA GLY A 180 -15.37 12.78 7.46
C GLY A 180 -16.39 11.85 6.81
N SER A 181 -16.06 10.58 6.57
CA SER A 181 -16.97 9.67 5.89
C SER A 181 -16.79 8.22 6.34
N VAL A 182 -17.87 7.45 6.16
CA VAL A 182 -17.87 6.00 6.27
C VAL A 182 -18.37 5.46 4.94
N LEU A 183 -17.57 4.62 4.31
CA LEU A 183 -17.90 3.91 3.07
C LEU A 183 -18.02 2.42 3.38
N ARG A 184 -18.89 1.70 2.66
CA ARG A 184 -18.91 0.24 2.59
C ARG A 184 -18.36 -0.18 1.23
N PRO A 185 -17.05 -0.34 1.05
CA PRO A 185 -16.44 -0.45 -0.27
C PRO A 185 -17.03 -1.61 -1.10
N PHE A 186 -17.30 -2.73 -0.46
CA PHE A 186 -17.82 -3.94 -1.10
C PHE A 186 -19.31 -3.90 -1.43
N ARG A 187 -19.99 -2.81 -1.08
CA ARG A 187 -21.39 -2.54 -1.43
C ARG A 187 -21.49 -1.28 -2.30
N ASP A 188 -20.93 -0.19 -1.83
CA ASP A 188 -21.08 1.14 -2.41
C ASP A 188 -20.29 1.29 -3.72
N LEU A 189 -19.22 0.50 -3.91
CA LEU A 189 -18.42 0.50 -5.13
C LEU A 189 -18.70 -0.72 -6.04
N GLN A 190 -19.76 -1.48 -5.77
CA GLN A 190 -20.20 -2.50 -6.72
C GLN A 190 -20.71 -1.82 -7.98
N THR A 191 -19.99 -2.02 -9.08
CA THR A 191 -20.45 -1.64 -10.42
C THR A 191 -21.48 -2.67 -10.88
N SER A 192 -22.60 -2.21 -11.44
CA SER A 192 -23.55 -3.14 -12.06
C SER A 192 -22.94 -3.78 -13.31
N ASP A 193 -23.46 -4.93 -13.76
CA ASP A 193 -23.01 -5.53 -15.03
C ASP A 193 -23.26 -4.62 -16.24
N LEU A 194 -24.18 -3.65 -16.11
CA LEU A 194 -24.47 -2.64 -17.14
C LEU A 194 -23.42 -1.51 -17.16
N ASP A 195 -22.67 -1.32 -16.08
CA ASP A 195 -21.61 -0.30 -15.97
C ASP A 195 -20.27 -0.77 -16.56
N ARG A 196 -20.22 -1.93 -17.24
CA ARG A 196 -19.05 -2.43 -18.01
C ARG A 196 -18.74 -1.60 -19.27
N PHE A 197 -19.11 -0.33 -19.28
CA PHE A 197 -18.82 0.58 -20.37
C PHE A 197 -17.45 1.22 -20.12
N TYR A 198 -16.52 0.93 -21.02
CA TYR A 198 -15.12 1.36 -21.12
C TYR A 198 -14.06 0.47 -20.41
N ALA A 199 -13.27 -0.19 -21.26
CA ALA A 199 -12.03 -0.94 -20.99
C ALA A 199 -12.15 -2.38 -20.45
N THR A 200 -12.81 -3.27 -21.21
CA THR A 200 -12.34 -4.67 -21.29
C THR A 200 -11.13 -4.71 -22.22
N ASN A 201 -9.92 -4.60 -21.67
CA ASN A 201 -8.75 -5.13 -22.36
C ASN A 201 -8.78 -6.65 -22.21
N ALA A 202 -8.93 -7.34 -23.34
CA ALA A 202 -8.70 -8.77 -23.49
C ALA A 202 -7.24 -9.13 -23.15
#